data_AF-W1XYM9-F1
#
_entry.id   AF-W1XYM9-F1
#
_cell.length_a   1.000
_cell.length_b   1.000
_cell.length_c   1.000
_cell.angle_alpha   90.00
_cell.angle_beta   90.00
_cell.angle_gamma   90.00
#
_symmetry.space_group_name_H-M   'P 1'
#
loop_
_entity.id
_entity.type
_entity.pdbx_description
1 polymer ?
#
loop_
_entity_poly.entity_id
_entity_poly.type
_entity_poly.pdbx_seq_one_letter_code
_entity_poly.pdbx_strand_id
1 'polypeptide(L)' 'TKPNKLHQEATKYVSAKAQAHLISLMLEEEVLTEKEEEIYKRGRNTNSHTKAKNADVVTYRMSTGF' A
#
# COMPACT_ATOMS: atom_id res chain seq x y z
N THR A 1 5.14 -23.88 -15.99
CA THR A 1 5.03 -22.46 -15.58
C THR A 1 6.37 -22.02 -15.01
N LYS A 2 7.02 -20.97 -15.50
CA LYS A 2 8.33 -20.54 -14.97
C LYS A 2 8.12 -19.79 -13.63
N PRO A 3 8.56 -20.31 -12.48
CA PRO A 3 8.25 -19.72 -11.16
C PRO A 3 8.69 -18.25 -11.03
N ASN A 4 9.82 -17.89 -11.63
CA ASN A 4 10.35 -16.52 -11.61
C ASN A 4 9.42 -15.51 -12.28
N LYS A 5 8.66 -15.90 -13.31
CA LYS A 5 7.70 -15.00 -13.96
C LYS A 5 6.52 -14.70 -13.03
N LEU A 6 5.98 -15.72 -12.36
CA LEU A 6 4.89 -15.56 -11.40
C LEU A 6 5.30 -14.68 -10.22
N HIS A 7 6.51 -14.86 -9.70
CA HIS A 7 7.03 -14.01 -8.63
C HIS A 7 7.15 -12.55 -9.08
N GLN A 8 7.76 -12.30 -10.26
CA GLN A 8 7.89 -10.95 -10.81
C GLN A 8 6.55 -10.28 -11.07
N GLU A 9 5.55 -11.03 -11.56
CA GLU A 9 4.20 -10.49 -11.74
C GLU A 9 3.52 -10.19 -10.41
N ALA A 10 3.61 -11.09 -9.43
CA ALA A 10 3.06 -10.86 -8.10
C ALA A 10 3.66 -9.59 -7.46
N THR A 11 4.99 -9.40 -7.55
CA THR A 11 5.67 -8.20 -7.01
C THR A 11 5.11 -6.89 -7.57
N LYS A 12 4.62 -6.88 -8.82
CA LYS A 12 4.00 -5.67 -9.41
C LYS A 12 2.72 -5.26 -8.68
N TYR A 13 1.98 -6.21 -8.13
CA TYR A 13 0.73 -5.95 -7.41
C TYR A 13 0.93 -5.81 -5.90
N VAL A 14 1.88 -6.56 -5.32
CA VAL A 14 2.07 -6.60 -3.85
C VAL A 14 3.15 -5.65 -3.34
N SER A 15 3.82 -4.90 -4.21
CA SER A 15 4.80 -3.91 -3.77
C SER A 15 4.12 -2.76 -3.02
N ALA A 16 4.82 -2.18 -2.03
CA ALA A 16 4.35 -1.01 -1.31
C ALA A 16 3.97 0.16 -2.24
N LYS A 17 4.69 0.31 -3.37
CA LYS A 17 4.39 1.32 -4.39
C LYS A 17 3.05 1.06 -5.08
N ALA A 18 2.77 -0.20 -5.40
CA ALA A 18 1.51 -0.59 -6.05
C ALA A 18 0.32 -0.42 -5.10
N GLN A 19 0.46 -0.85 -3.84
CA GLN A 19 -0.56 -0.66 -2.80
C GLN A 19 -0.83 0.82 -2.53
N ALA A 20 0.23 1.63 -2.40
CA ALA A 20 0.10 3.08 -2.21
C ALA A 20 -0.56 3.78 -3.41
N HIS A 21 -0.28 3.33 -4.63
CA HIS A 21 -0.94 3.86 -5.82
C HIS A 21 -2.42 3.48 -5.87
N LEU A 22 -2.73 2.22 -5.58
CA LEU A 22 -4.10 1.72 -5.57
C LEU A 22 -4.97 2.47 -4.55
N ILE A 23 -4.50 2.64 -3.31
CA ILE A 23 -5.26 3.38 -2.30
C ILE A 23 -5.42 4.86 -2.65
N SER A 24 -4.44 5.45 -3.35
CA SER A 24 -4.55 6.83 -3.84
C SER A 24 -5.67 6.96 -4.88
N LEU A 25 -5.76 6.01 -5.82
CA LEU A 25 -6.85 5.96 -6.80
C LEU A 25 -8.21 5.72 -6.11
N MET A 26 -8.27 4.83 -5.12
CA MET A 26 -9.51 4.57 -4.38
C MET A 26 -10.01 5.78 -3.59
N LEU A 27 -9.09 6.61 -3.07
CA LEU A 27 -9.44 7.87 -2.41
C LEU A 27 -9.87 8.94 -3.41
N GLU A 28 -9.26 8.99 -4.60
CA GLU A 28 -9.62 9.93 -5.66
C GLU A 28 -10.99 9.61 -6.29
N GLU A 29 -11.31 8.32 -6.42
CA GLU A 29 -12.60 7.85 -6.95
C GLU A 29 -13.71 7.80 -5.87
N GLU A 30 -13.42 8.20 -4.62
CA GLU A 30 -14.35 8.16 -3.47
C GLU A 30 -15.06 6.80 -3.30
N VAL A 31 -14.38 5.69 -3.64
CA VAL A 31 -14.97 4.34 -3.58
C VAL A 31 -14.97 3.75 -2.17
N LEU A 32 -14.23 4.37 -1.24
CA LEU A 32 -14.15 3.95 0.15
C LEU A 32 -15.31 4.53 0.96
N THR A 33 -15.92 3.69 1.78
CA THR A 33 -16.86 4.17 2.79
C THR A 33 -16.14 4.90 3.93
N GLU A 34 -16.85 5.74 4.69
CA GLU A 34 -16.28 6.47 5.85
C GLU A 34 -15.54 5.55 6.83
N LYS A 35 -16.08 4.33 7.04
CA LYS A 35 -15.48 3.32 7.92
C LYS A 35 -14.16 2.78 7.36
N GLU A 36 -14.10 2.55 6.06
CA GLU A 36 -12.88 2.07 5.39
C GLU A 36 -11.82 3.17 5.36
N GLU A 37 -12.21 4.42 5.15
CA GLU A 37 -11.30 5.56 5.30
C GLU A 37 -10.75 5.70 6.71
N GLU A 38 -11.58 5.49 7.75
CA GLU A 38 -11.13 5.55 9.14
C GLU A 38 -10.08 4.46 9.43
N ILE A 39 -10.32 3.24 8.92
CA ILE A 39 -9.37 2.13 9.03
C ILE A 39 -8.07 2.45 8.29
N TYR A 40 -8.15 2.98 7.07
CA TYR A 40 -6.99 3.41 6.29
C TYR A 40 -6.18 4.49 7.02
N LYS A 41 -6.85 5.53 7.53
CA LYS A 41 -6.21 6.62 8.30
C LYS A 41 -5.53 6.09 9.56
N ARG A 42 -6.14 5.11 10.25
CA ARG A 42 -5.54 4.42 11.40
C ARG A 42 -4.28 3.65 11.00
N GLY A 43 -4.34 2.85 9.94
CA GLY A 43 -3.20 2.07 9.43
C GLY A 43 -2.03 2.96 9.02
N ARG A 44 -2.29 4.04 8.27
CA ARG A 44 -1.29 5.04 7.84
C ARG A 44 -0.56 5.71 9.02
N ASN A 45 -1.28 5.95 10.11
CA ASN A 45 -0.75 6.61 11.30
C ASN A 45 -0.09 5.64 12.30
N THR A 46 -0.06 4.33 11.99
CA THR A 46 0.62 3.35 12.83
C THR A 46 2.12 3.68 12.90
N ASN A 47 2.67 3.72 14.11
CA ASN A 47 4.09 3.99 14.32
C ASN A 47 4.90 2.75 13.94
N SER A 48 5.51 2.76 12.77
CA SER A 48 6.46 1.72 12.42
C SER A 48 7.85 2.08 12.95
N HIS A 49 8.37 1.25 13.86
CA HIS A 49 9.71 1.39 14.43
C HIS A 49 10.82 1.07 13.42
N THR A 50 10.48 0.46 12.28
CA THR A 50 11.45 0.09 11.24
C THR A 50 10.92 0.52 9.88
N LYS A 51 11.81 1.06 9.04
CA LYS A 51 11.50 1.40 7.65
C LYS A 51 12.39 0.56 6.74
N ALA A 52 11.87 0.14 5.60
CA ALA A 52 12.71 -0.43 4.56
C ALA A 52 13.72 0.63 4.10
N LYS A 53 14.99 0.25 4.00
CA LYS A 53 16.14 1.16 3.80
C LYS A 53 16.02 2.07 2.57
N ASN A 54 15.30 1.62 1.54
CA ASN A 54 15.12 2.31 0.26
C ASN A 54 13.64 2.66 -0.04
N ALA A 55 12.72 2.46 0.91
CA ALA A 55 11.32 2.81 0.70
C ALA A 55 11.06 4.25 1.19
N ASP A 56 10.38 5.02 0.35
CA ASP A 56 9.87 6.32 0.74
C ASP A 56 8.88 6.17 1.91
N VAL A 57 9.02 7.02 2.93
CA VAL A 57 8.27 6.91 4.18
C VAL A 57 6.78 7.13 3.93
N VAL A 58 6.43 8.01 2.98
CA VAL A 58 5.03 8.26 2.61
C VAL A 58 4.45 7.03 1.94
N THR A 59 5.14 6.48 0.95
CA THR A 59 4.74 5.24 0.25
C THR A 59 4.55 4.08 1.23
N TYR A 60 5.47 3.91 2.18
CA TYR A 60 5.40 2.85 3.19
C TYR A 60 4.22 3.02 4.16
N ARG A 61 3.90 4.26 4.56
CA ARG A 61 2.74 4.54 5.41
C ARG A 61 1.43 4.33 4.66
N MET A 62 1.37 4.74 3.40
CA MET A 62 0.21 4.52 2.54
C MET A 62 -0.03 3.02 2.31
N SER A 63 1.03 2.25 2.03
CA SER A 63 0.91 0.79 1.88
C SER A 63 0.53 0.08 3.18
N THR A 64 0.94 0.59 4.34
CA THR A 64 0.55 0.01 5.65
C THR A 64 -0.92 0.29 5.98
N GLY A 65 -1.50 1.34 5.41
CA GLY A 65 -2.92 1.65 5.57
C GLY A 65 -3.85 0.84 4.66
N PHE A 66 -3.33 0.33 3.54
CA PHE A 66 -4.06 -0.49 2.57
C PHE A 66 -4.13 -1.96 3.04
#